data_AF-A0A8J5CUG7-F1
#
_entry.id   AF-A0A8J5CUG7-F1
#
_cell.length_a   1.000
_cell.length_b   1.000
_cell.length_c   1.000
_cell.angle_alpha   90.00
_cell.angle_beta   90.00
_cell.angle_gamma   90.00
#
_symmetry.space_group_name_H-M   'P 1'
#
loop_
_entity.id
_entity.type
_entity.pdbx_description
1 polymer ?
#
loop_
_entity_poly.entity_id
_entity_poly.type
_entity_poly.pdbx_seq_one_letter_code
_entity_poly.pdbx_strand_id
1 'polypeptide(L)'
;MDTLLEIKNILPFGPDHPIMQGFKKTCPGRDPKDGVVLQMAECKPSPRTFKTHLPLSLLPPNLLATTKAVYMARNPKDVVLSFFHHSRIFKARGYKGTFEQFVQYFLDDDRGSQTPG
;
A
#
# COMPACT_ATOMS: atom_id res chain seq x y z
N MET A 1 -8.33 -20.50 8.85
CA MET A 1 -8.18 -19.34 9.76
C MET A 1 -6.76 -18.83 9.59
N ASP A 2 -6.35 -18.53 8.35
CA ASP A 2 -4.93 -18.47 7.98
C ASP A 2 -4.58 -17.22 7.16
N THR A 3 -5.42 -16.18 7.22
CA THR A 3 -5.10 -14.86 6.67
C THR A 3 -4.36 -13.96 7.67
N LEU A 4 -4.30 -14.34 8.95
CA LEU A 4 -3.63 -13.56 10.01
C LEU A 4 -2.11 -13.81 10.09
N LEU A 5 -1.63 -14.92 9.53
CA LEU A 5 -0.20 -15.26 9.53
C LEU A 5 0.61 -14.54 8.45
N GLU A 6 -0.02 -14.08 7.37
CA GLU A 6 0.67 -13.27 6.34
C GLU A 6 0.81 -11.79 6.71
N ILE A 7 -0.04 -11.26 7.60
CA ILE A 7 0.03 -9.85 8.03
C ILE A 7 1.32 -9.55 8.82
N LYS A 8 1.91 -10.56 9.47
CA LYS A 8 3.20 -10.42 10.18
C LYS A 8 4.36 -10.03 9.25
N ASN A 9 4.24 -10.29 7.95
CA ASN A 9 5.25 -9.93 6.94
C ASN A 9 4.94 -8.63 6.20
N ILE A 10 3.80 -7.97 6.46
CA ILE A 10 3.36 -6.77 5.71
C ILE A 10 3.84 -5.47 6.37
N LEU A 11 4.18 -5.46 7.66
CA LEU A 11 4.62 -4.26 8.36
C LEU A 11 6.12 -4.31 8.63
N PRO A 12 6.99 -3.74 7.75
CA PRO A 12 8.44 -3.72 7.93
C PRO A 12 8.85 -2.61 8.92
N PHE A 13 8.02 -2.31 9.91
CA PHE A 13 8.25 -1.20 10.84
C PHE A 13 8.60 -1.77 12.19
N GLY A 14 9.89 -2.06 12.36
CA GLY A 14 10.45 -2.36 13.69
C GLY A 14 10.09 -1.27 14.70
N PRO A 15 10.23 -1.54 16.01
CA PRO A 15 9.86 -0.60 17.07
C PRO A 15 10.54 0.77 16.95
N ASP A 16 11.72 0.82 16.32
CA ASP A 16 12.51 2.04 16.11
C ASP A 16 12.23 2.73 14.77
N HIS A 17 11.34 2.18 13.94
CA HIS A 17 11.02 2.76 12.64
C HIS A 17 10.32 4.12 12.79
N PRO A 18 10.63 5.15 11.97
CA PRO A 18 10.05 6.49 12.08
C PRO A 18 8.52 6.52 12.12
N ILE A 19 7.87 5.61 11.39
CA ILE A 19 6.40 5.47 11.39
C ILE A 19 5.87 5.03 12.76
N MET A 20 6.57 4.10 13.44
CA MET A 20 6.15 3.61 14.75
C MET A 20 6.36 4.67 15.84
N GLN A 21 7.45 5.45 15.74
CA GLN A 21 7.67 6.62 16.60
C GLN A 21 6.57 7.67 16.39
N GLY A 22 6.22 7.96 15.14
CA GLY A 22 5.13 8.87 14.78
C GLY A 22 3.75 8.39 15.28
N PHE A 23 3.50 7.08 15.23
CA PHE A 23 2.29 6.47 15.76
C PHE A 23 2.18 6.66 17.28
N LYS A 24 3.21 6.29 18.05
CA LYS A 24 3.23 6.48 19.51
C LYS A 24 2.98 7.93 19.93
N LYS A 25 3.52 8.88 19.16
CA LYS A 25 3.32 10.33 19.39
C LYS A 25 1.90 10.78 19.07
N THR A 26 1.31 10.27 17.98
CA THR A 26 0.02 10.75 17.46
C THR A 26 -1.17 10.07 18.15
N CYS A 27 -1.02 8.80 18.54
CA CYS A 27 -2.04 7.97 19.18
C CYS A 27 -1.45 7.33 20.44
N PRO A 28 -1.30 8.06 21.55
CA PRO A 28 -0.76 7.50 22.78
C PRO A 28 -1.69 6.41 23.31
N GLY A 29 -1.13 5.27 23.71
CA GLY A 29 -1.86 4.18 24.38
C GLY A 29 -2.67 3.24 23.49
N ARG A 30 -2.64 3.39 22.16
CA ARG A 30 -3.28 2.42 21.24
C ARG A 30 -2.34 1.28 20.83
N ASP A 31 -2.89 0.09 20.59
CA ASP A 31 -2.12 -1.09 20.18
C ASP A 31 -1.83 -1.05 18.66
N PRO A 32 -0.55 -1.06 18.23
CA PRO A 32 -0.18 -1.16 16.81
C PRO A 32 -0.82 -2.32 16.05
N LYS A 33 -1.20 -3.41 16.74
CA LYS A 33 -1.80 -4.60 16.14
C LYS A 33 -3.17 -4.34 15.52
N ASP A 34 -3.92 -3.37 16.02
CA ASP A 34 -5.25 -3.03 15.49
C ASP A 34 -5.17 -2.12 14.25
N GLY A 35 -3.99 -2.02 13.62
CA GLY A 35 -3.79 -1.28 12.37
C GLY A 35 -3.28 0.15 12.58
N VAL A 36 -1.95 0.30 12.56
CA VAL A 36 -1.23 1.59 12.74
C VAL A 36 -1.82 2.71 11.88
N VAL A 37 -1.97 2.51 10.56
CA VAL A 37 -2.36 3.59 9.63
C VAL A 37 -3.77 4.09 9.87
N LEU A 38 -4.72 3.18 10.15
CA LEU A 38 -6.12 3.52 10.42
C LEU A 38 -6.24 4.29 11.73
N GLN A 39 -5.58 3.81 12.78
CA GLN A 39 -5.58 4.47 14.07
C GLN A 39 -4.93 5.86 14.00
N MET A 40 -3.81 6.02 13.29
CA MET A 40 -3.21 7.34 13.05
C MET A 40 -4.18 8.30 12.38
N ALA A 41 -5.04 7.80 11.48
CA ALA A 41 -6.05 8.62 10.86
C ALA A 41 -7.17 8.99 11.84
N GLU A 42 -7.64 8.06 12.68
CA GLU A 42 -8.65 8.34 13.70
C GLU A 42 -8.21 9.41 14.71
N CYS A 43 -6.93 9.41 15.10
CA CYS A 43 -6.39 10.41 16.02
C CYS A 43 -6.22 11.81 15.39
N LYS A 44 -6.41 11.95 14.07
CA LYS A 44 -6.30 13.25 13.39
C LYS A 44 -7.65 13.97 13.32
N PRO A 45 -7.67 15.30 13.57
CA PRO A 45 -8.87 16.10 13.42
C PRO A 45 -9.32 16.13 11.95
N SER A 46 -10.62 16.32 11.74
CA SER A 46 -11.17 16.53 10.40
C SER A 46 -10.77 17.91 9.84
N PRO A 47 -10.62 18.05 8.51
CA PRO A 47 -10.75 17.02 7.48
C PRO A 47 -9.51 16.13 7.36
N ARG A 48 -9.72 14.84 7.04
CA ARG A 48 -8.65 13.84 6.86
C ARG A 48 -8.38 13.58 5.39
N THR A 49 -7.12 13.35 5.06
CA THR A 49 -6.67 13.00 3.70
C THR A 49 -6.16 11.57 3.67
N PHE A 50 -6.72 10.78 2.75
CA PHE A 50 -6.31 9.40 2.52
C PHE A 50 -5.78 9.22 1.09
N LYS A 51 -4.81 8.34 0.94
CA LYS A 51 -4.34 7.84 -0.37
C LYS A 51 -4.61 6.35 -0.42
N THR A 52 -5.22 5.88 -1.50
CA THR A 52 -5.44 4.45 -1.75
C THR A 52 -5.19 4.11 -3.21
N HIS A 53 -4.81 2.86 -3.46
CA HIS A 53 -4.75 2.25 -4.78
C HIS A 53 -5.92 1.26 -5.00
N LEU A 54 -6.85 1.15 -4.05
CA LEU A 54 -8.01 0.29 -4.18
C LEU A 54 -9.00 0.83 -5.21
N PRO A 55 -9.63 -0.04 -6.01
CA PRO A 55 -10.74 0.36 -6.86
C PRO A 55 -11.94 0.82 -6.01
N LEU A 56 -12.79 1.68 -6.59
CA LEU A 56 -13.98 2.22 -5.92
C LEU A 56 -14.93 1.12 -5.42
N SER A 57 -14.98 -0.04 -6.08
CA SER A 57 -15.81 -1.18 -5.69
C SER A 57 -15.41 -1.83 -4.36
N LEU A 58 -14.17 -1.64 -3.91
CA LEU A 58 -13.68 -2.13 -2.61
C LEU A 58 -13.71 -1.05 -1.52
N LEU A 59 -14.20 0.14 -1.84
CA LEU A 59 -14.38 1.23 -0.89
C LEU A 59 -15.84 1.32 -0.43
N PRO A 60 -16.13 2.07 0.66
CA PRO A 60 -17.51 2.25 1.10
C PRO A 60 -18.39 2.77 -0.05
N PRO A 61 -19.57 2.17 -0.31
CA PRO A 61 -20.40 2.52 -1.47
C PRO A 61 -20.89 3.97 -1.46
N ASN A 62 -21.00 4.54 -0.26
CA ASN A 62 -21.41 5.92 0.02
C ASN A 62 -20.22 6.89 0.21
N LEU A 63 -18.99 6.49 -0.18
CA LEU A 63 -17.79 7.31 -0.03
C LEU A 63 -17.92 8.66 -0.75
N LEU A 64 -18.38 8.66 -2.01
CA LEU A 64 -18.46 9.87 -2.83
C LEU A 64 -19.57 10.84 -2.39
N ALA A 65 -20.54 10.37 -1.58
CA ALA A 65 -21.58 11.22 -1.01
C ALA A 65 -21.08 12.01 0.22
N THR A 66 -20.04 11.51 0.90
CA THR A 66 -19.56 12.06 2.17
C THR A 66 -18.16 12.67 2.08
N THR A 67 -17.41 12.38 1.02
CA THR A 67 -16.02 12.78 0.85
C THR A 67 -15.72 13.27 -0.57
N LYS A 68 -14.65 14.04 -0.72
CA LYS A 68 -14.13 14.46 -2.03
C LYS A 68 -13.05 13.48 -2.47
N ALA A 69 -13.19 12.93 -3.68
CA ALA A 69 -12.22 12.02 -4.27
C ALA A 69 -11.51 12.66 -5.46
N VAL A 70 -10.19 12.47 -5.54
CA VAL A 70 -9.37 12.84 -6.69
C VAL A 70 -8.77 11.56 -7.26
N TYR A 71 -9.20 11.18 -8.46
CA TYR A 71 -8.69 10.00 -9.16
C TYR A 71 -7.57 10.41 -10.11
N MET A 72 -6.45 9.69 -10.06
CA MET A 72 -5.29 9.95 -10.93
C MET A 72 -5.16 8.83 -11.96
N ALA A 73 -5.43 9.16 -13.23
CA ALA A 73 -5.16 8.29 -14.37
C ALA A 73 -3.84 8.70 -15.05
N ARG A 74 -3.11 7.72 -15.59
CA ARG A 74 -1.86 7.93 -16.34
C ARG A 74 -1.82 6.94 -17.51
N ASN A 75 -1.08 7.29 -18.58
CA ASN A 75 -0.80 6.36 -19.67
C ASN A 75 -0.22 5.04 -19.11
N PRO A 76 -0.83 3.88 -19.42
CA PRO A 76 -0.39 2.59 -18.87
C PRO A 76 1.06 2.25 -19.20
N LYS A 77 1.59 2.73 -20.33
CA LYS A 77 3.01 2.54 -20.71
C LYS A 77 3.96 3.23 -19.74
N ASP A 78 3.57 4.40 -19.23
CA ASP A 78 4.36 5.11 -18.22
C ASP A 78 4.16 4.52 -16.82
N VAL A 79 2.96 3.98 -16.55
CA VAL A 79 2.65 3.29 -15.28
C VAL A 79 3.52 2.05 -15.13
N VAL A 80 3.61 1.20 -16.16
CA VAL A 80 4.41 -0.04 -16.09
C VAL A 80 5.90 0.26 -15.90
N LEU A 81 6.44 1.28 -16.58
CA LEU A 81 7.83 1.71 -16.40
C LEU A 81 8.08 2.24 -14.99
N SER A 82 7.20 3.10 -14.48
CA SER A 82 7.29 3.61 -13.11
C SER A 82 7.17 2.48 -12.08
N PHE A 83 6.32 1.49 -12.33
CA PHE A 83 6.11 0.37 -11.43
C PHE A 83 7.29 -0.60 -11.44
N PHE A 84 7.93 -0.83 -12.59
CA PHE A 84 9.18 -1.58 -12.70
C PHE A 84 10.28 -0.98 -11.81
N HIS A 85 10.53 0.33 -11.94
CA HIS A 85 11.52 1.00 -11.09
C HIS A 85 11.13 1.00 -9.60
N HIS A 86 9.85 1.24 -9.30
CA HIS A 86 9.35 1.18 -7.92
C HIS A 86 9.56 -0.21 -7.30
N SER A 87 9.32 -1.30 -8.04
CA SER A 87 9.51 -2.68 -7.58
C SER A 87 10.98 -3.05 -7.38
N ARG A 88 11.91 -2.36 -8.05
CA ARG A 88 13.36 -2.51 -7.83
C ARG A 88 13.86 -1.72 -6.62
N ILE A 89 13.35 -0.51 -6.43
CA ILE A 89 13.73 0.39 -5.31
C ILE A 89 13.14 -0.10 -3.99
N PHE A 90 11.90 -0.58 -4.01
CA PHE A 90 11.22 -1.05 -2.81
C PHE A 90 11.83 -2.39 -2.38
N LYS A 91 12.70 -2.34 -1.36
CA LYS A 91 13.52 -3.48 -0.90
C LYS A 91 12.70 -4.74 -0.58
N ALA A 92 11.43 -4.59 -0.16
CA ALA A 92 10.55 -5.72 0.12
C ALA A 92 10.04 -6.44 -1.15
N ARG A 93 10.13 -5.82 -2.34
CA ARG A 93 9.79 -6.45 -3.62
C ARG A 93 11.03 -6.96 -4.37
N GLY A 94 12.16 -6.26 -4.27
CA GLY A 94 13.48 -6.76 -4.68
C GLY A 94 13.54 -7.34 -6.10
N TYR A 95 12.74 -6.83 -7.04
CA TYR A 95 12.60 -7.42 -8.38
C TYR A 95 13.92 -7.40 -9.15
N LYS A 96 14.30 -8.54 -9.75
CA LYS A 96 15.56 -8.72 -10.50
C LYS A 96 15.37 -9.08 -11.98
N GLY A 97 14.15 -9.29 -12.44
CA GLY A 97 13.86 -9.65 -13.84
C GLY A 97 14.06 -8.47 -14.80
N THR A 98 13.93 -8.76 -16.10
CA THR A 98 14.03 -7.73 -17.15
C THR A 98 12.77 -6.88 -17.22
N PHE A 99 12.82 -5.80 -18.00
CA PHE A 99 11.66 -4.94 -18.23
C PHE A 99 10.61 -5.66 -19.08
N GLU A 100 11.00 -6.44 -20.07
CA GLU A 100 10.11 -7.20 -20.95
C GLU A 100 9.29 -8.22 -20.14
N GLN A 101 9.95 -8.95 -19.22
CA GLN A 101 9.28 -9.83 -18.27
C GLN A 101 8.27 -9.06 -17.39
N PHE A 102 8.66 -7.87 -16.93
CA PHE A 102 7.81 -7.04 -16.10
C PHE A 102 6.57 -6.53 -16.86
N VAL A 103 6.73 -6.18 -18.14
CA VAL A 103 5.62 -5.79 -19.00
C VAL A 103 4.67 -6.97 -19.20
N GLN A 104 5.19 -8.18 -19.43
CA GLN A 104 4.37 -9.37 -19.55
C GLN A 104 3.57 -9.63 -18.26
N TYR A 105 4.22 -9.58 -17.09
CA TYR A 105 3.55 -9.70 -15.80
C TYR A 105 2.46 -8.64 -15.59
N PHE A 106 2.70 -7.40 -16.03
CA PHE A 106 1.72 -6.32 -15.92
C PHE A 106 0.49 -6.56 -16.82
N LEU A 107 0.67 -7.17 -17.99
CA LEU A 107 -0.43 -7.47 -18.92
C LEU A 107 -1.25 -8.69 -18.48
N ASP A 108 -0.60 -9.68 -17.87
CA ASP A 108 -1.25 -10.92 -17.42
C ASP A 108 -2.03 -10.77 -16.11
N ASP A 109 -1.99 -9.58 -15.48
CA ASP A 109 -2.54 -9.30 -14.15
C ASP A 109 -2.05 -10.29 -13.07
N ASP A 110 -0.86 -10.87 -13.26
CA ASP A 110 -0.29 -11.82 -12.30
C ASP A 110 0.31 -11.07 -11.10
N ARG A 111 -0.10 -11.44 -9.90
CA ARG A 111 0.30 -10.82 -8.63
C ARG A 111 1.69 -11.28 -8.16
N GLY A 112 2.63 -11.45 -9.10
CA GLY A 112 4.05 -11.65 -8.83
C GLY A 112 4.41 -13.02 -8.23
N SER A 113 3.77 -14.11 -8.69
CA SER A 113 4.05 -15.46 -8.18
C SER A 113 5.32 -16.11 -8.73
N GLN A 114 6.06 -15.47 -9.64
CA GLN A 114 7.29 -16.04 -10.18
C GLN A 114 8.45 -15.04 -10.13
N THR A 115 9.34 -15.21 -9.15
CA THR A 115 10.73 -14.79 -9.32
C THR A 115 11.39 -15.81 -10.25
N PRO A 116 11.91 -15.42 -11.43
CA PRO A 116 12.80 -16.29 -12.17
C PRO A 116 14.02 -16.58 -11.28
N GLY A 117 14.32 -17.86 -11.07
CA GLY A 117 15.54 -18.32 -10.40
C GLY A 117 16.80 -17.89 -11.12
#